data_AF-A0A9W8Y6H7-F1
#
_entry.id   AF-A0A9W8Y6H7-F1
#
_cell.length_a   1.000
_cell.length_b   1.000
_cell.length_c   1.000
_cell.angle_alpha   90.00
_cell.angle_beta   90.00
_cell.angle_gamma   90.00
#
_symmetry.space_group_name_H-M   'P 1'
#
loop_
_entity.id
_entity.type
_entity.pdbx_description
1 polymer ?
#
loop_
_entity_poly.entity_id
_entity_poly.type
_entity_poly.pdbx_seq_one_letter_code
_entity_poly.pdbx_strand_id
1 'polypeptide(L)'
;MDPPMSPQLCAFGRACGSRAQGREEGPSLCVWCKNMSFPVLDAKAETLRNPPLLRGAIEAYEKELKQSAKERTEKKWMKLCACKDPKYRNEDWRRYFNPNDERPCSSVEHRGQLCTRCYRKARDQSFPWLKGIDGDRIEYPCIWQDPDFKGGVNEYWRQGPIEKGLTNVYWKPDPTRVGEVPCTTVNRRKHLCSGCFNRMNVIKNFGKFFDNDSGVLQPTLGL
;
A
#
# COMPACT_ATOMS: atom_id res chain seq x y z
N MET A 1 10.42 8.75 28.99
CA MET A 1 9.16 9.14 28.32
C MET A 1 9.42 10.51 27.73
N ASP A 2 9.46 10.63 26.40
CA ASP A 2 9.65 11.94 25.77
C ASP A 2 8.38 12.78 25.92
N PRO A 3 8.49 14.08 26.26
CA PRO A 3 7.32 14.94 26.43
C PRO A 3 6.54 15.05 25.11
N PRO A 4 5.21 15.21 25.17
CA PRO A 4 4.41 15.41 23.97
C PRO A 4 4.92 16.65 23.23
N MET A 5 5.37 16.45 21.99
CA MET A 5 5.84 17.52 21.13
C MET A 5 4.76 18.59 21.05
N SER A 6 5.09 19.82 21.47
CA SER A 6 4.18 20.96 21.33
C SER A 6 3.69 21.01 19.88
N PRO A 7 2.38 21.09 19.63
CA PRO A 7 1.86 21.14 18.27
C PRO A 7 2.48 22.30 17.49
N GLN A 8 2.98 23.35 18.14
CA GLN A 8 3.55 24.54 17.49
C GLN A 8 4.92 24.32 16.82
N LEU A 9 5.67 23.27 17.18
CA LEU A 9 7.07 23.09 16.77
C LEU A 9 7.22 22.24 15.50
N CYS A 10 8.21 22.57 14.66
CA CYS A 10 8.63 21.74 13.53
C CYS A 10 10.10 21.98 13.18
N ALA A 11 10.84 20.94 12.79
CA ALA A 11 12.20 21.06 12.26
C ALA A 11 12.31 21.98 11.04
N PHE A 12 11.25 22.07 10.22
CA PHE A 12 11.19 23.02 9.11
C PHE A 12 10.94 24.47 9.53
N GLY A 13 10.63 24.75 10.81
CA GLY A 13 10.39 26.11 11.32
C GLY A 13 9.49 26.94 10.42
N ARG A 14 9.95 28.15 10.05
CA ARG A 14 9.26 29.07 9.14
C ARG A 14 9.03 28.50 7.73
N ALA A 15 9.84 27.53 7.30
CA ALA A 15 9.63 26.84 6.03
C ALA A 15 8.51 25.80 6.10
N CYS A 16 7.95 25.48 7.28
CA CYS A 16 6.83 24.56 7.41
C CYS A 16 5.60 25.08 6.64
N GLY A 17 5.05 24.29 5.71
CA GLY A 17 3.93 24.74 4.86
C GLY A 17 2.55 24.67 5.52
N SER A 18 2.46 24.46 6.83
CA SER A 18 1.17 24.25 7.52
C SER A 18 0.34 25.53 7.69
N ARG A 19 0.99 26.70 7.69
CA ARG A 19 0.38 28.03 7.79
C ARG A 19 1.31 29.10 7.21
N ALA A 20 0.80 30.29 6.93
CA ALA A 20 1.52 31.34 6.20
C ALA A 20 2.89 31.73 6.80
N GLN A 21 3.00 31.78 8.14
CA GLN A 21 4.25 32.11 8.84
C GLN A 21 5.10 30.89 9.20
N GLY A 22 4.68 29.70 8.78
CA GLY A 22 5.27 28.42 9.21
C GLY A 22 5.07 28.12 10.69
N ARG A 23 5.99 27.35 11.26
CA ARG A 23 5.95 26.91 12.67
C ARG A 23 7.17 27.43 13.41
N GLU A 24 7.11 27.37 14.74
CA GLU A 24 8.31 27.59 15.55
C GLU A 24 9.29 26.43 15.32
N GLU A 25 10.58 26.71 15.33
CA GLU A 25 11.60 25.70 15.05
C GLU A 25 11.73 24.71 16.22
N GLY A 26 11.84 23.43 15.91
CA GLY A 26 11.99 22.38 16.92
C GLY A 26 12.73 21.17 16.39
N PRO A 27 13.02 20.17 17.23
CA PRO A 27 13.93 19.07 16.86
C PRO A 27 13.35 18.05 15.88
N SER A 28 12.04 18.07 15.63
CA SER A 28 11.31 16.98 14.97
C SER A 28 10.27 17.47 13.96
N LEU A 29 9.83 16.58 13.07
CA LEU A 29 8.77 16.89 12.11
C LEU A 29 7.41 17.00 12.81
N CYS A 30 6.71 18.12 12.58
CA CYS A 30 5.30 18.25 12.98
C CYS A 30 4.39 17.31 12.16
N VAL A 31 3.14 17.14 12.59
CA VAL A 31 2.16 16.25 11.92
C VAL A 31 1.96 16.60 10.45
N TRP A 32 1.89 17.89 10.12
CA TRP A 32 1.78 18.36 8.73
C TRP A 32 2.96 17.91 7.87
N CYS A 33 4.19 18.12 8.34
CA CYS A 33 5.38 17.71 7.59
C CYS A 33 5.49 16.19 7.53
N LYS A 34 5.14 15.48 8.61
CA LYS A 34 5.04 14.02 8.59
C LYS A 34 4.10 13.54 7.47
N ASN A 35 3.03 14.28 7.12
CA ASN A 35 2.07 13.93 6.06
C ASN A 35 2.62 14.07 4.62
N MET A 36 3.71 14.81 4.41
CA MET A 36 4.38 14.89 3.12
C MET A 36 5.09 13.58 2.75
N SER A 37 5.40 13.39 1.47
CA SER A 37 6.24 12.27 1.03
C SER A 37 7.70 12.52 1.43
N PHE A 38 8.47 11.45 1.64
CA PHE A 38 9.91 11.59 1.89
C PHE A 38 10.62 12.32 0.75
N PRO A 39 10.39 12.03 -0.54
CA PRO A 39 10.98 12.82 -1.63
C PRO A 39 10.69 14.32 -1.55
N VAL A 40 9.47 14.71 -1.12
CA VAL A 40 9.12 16.13 -0.93
C VAL A 40 9.84 16.73 0.28
N LEU A 41 9.97 15.97 1.37
CA LEU A 41 10.71 16.41 2.55
C LEU A 41 12.21 16.57 2.25
N ASP A 42 12.80 15.59 1.56
CA ASP A 42 14.20 15.57 1.13
C ASP A 42 14.48 16.76 0.21
N ALA A 43 13.70 16.93 -0.86
CA ALA A 43 13.84 18.06 -1.78
C ALA A 43 13.69 19.41 -1.06
N LYS A 44 12.78 19.51 -0.10
CA LYS A 44 12.61 20.73 0.70
C LYS A 44 13.81 20.99 1.61
N ALA A 45 14.38 19.96 2.23
CA ALA A 45 15.55 20.09 3.09
C ALA A 45 16.78 20.61 2.32
N GLU A 46 16.98 20.16 1.07
CA GLU A 46 18.08 20.63 0.21
C GLU A 46 18.03 22.13 -0.10
N THR A 47 16.83 22.73 -0.10
CA THR A 47 16.65 24.16 -0.43
C THR A 47 16.86 25.10 0.76
N LEU A 48 17.11 24.57 1.96
CA LEU A 48 17.15 25.34 3.20
C LEU A 48 18.57 25.48 3.76
N ARG A 49 18.79 26.47 4.63
CA ARG A 49 20.13 26.82 5.14
C ARG A 49 20.80 25.74 6.00
N ASN A 50 20.03 24.78 6.55
CA ASN A 50 20.54 23.71 7.43
C ASN A 50 20.15 22.29 6.95
N PRO A 51 20.60 21.83 5.76
CA PRO A 51 20.22 20.51 5.25
C PRO A 51 20.58 19.33 6.19
N PRO A 52 21.76 19.28 6.86
CA PRO A 52 22.11 18.14 7.72
C PRO A 52 21.14 17.91 8.88
N LEU A 53 20.70 18.98 9.55
CA LEU A 53 19.77 18.89 10.67
C LEU A 53 18.40 18.39 10.20
N LEU A 54 17.92 18.92 9.07
CA LEU A 54 16.64 18.52 8.49
C LEU A 54 16.65 17.07 8.00
N ARG A 55 17.74 16.63 7.35
CA ARG A 55 17.94 15.22 6.97
C ARG A 55 17.93 14.32 8.21
N GLY A 56 18.58 14.72 9.30
CA GLY A 56 18.53 13.99 10.57
C GLY A 56 17.10 13.82 11.11
N ALA A 57 16.27 14.86 11.07
CA ALA A 57 14.87 14.79 11.50
C ALA A 57 14.02 13.89 10.57
N ILE A 58 14.28 13.91 9.26
CA ILE A 58 13.61 13.06 8.28
C ILE A 58 14.00 11.58 8.47
N GLU A 59 15.28 11.29 8.65
CA GLU A 59 15.81 9.94 8.90
C GLU A 59 15.28 9.36 10.22
N ALA A 60 15.23 10.17 11.28
CA ALA A 60 14.65 9.78 12.56
C ALA A 60 13.18 9.37 12.40
N TYR A 61 12.41 10.16 11.62
CA TYR A 61 11.03 9.83 11.31
C TYR A 61 10.88 8.55 10.47
N GLU A 62 11.75 8.34 9.49
CA GLU A 62 11.75 7.10 8.70
C GLU A 62 12.05 5.88 9.57
N LYS A 63 13.03 5.98 10.48
CA LYS A 63 13.36 4.93 11.45
C LYS A 63 12.17 4.64 12.38
N GLU A 64 11.48 5.66 12.87
CA GLU A 64 10.25 5.54 13.68
C GLU A 64 9.18 4.72 12.92
N LEU A 65 8.93 5.03 11.65
CA LEU A 65 7.95 4.31 10.84
C LEU A 65 8.37 2.87 10.54
N LYS A 66 9.66 2.62 10.24
CA LYS A 66 10.18 1.26 10.00
C LYS A 66 10.04 0.39 11.24
N GLN A 67 10.40 0.92 12.41
CA GLN A 67 10.23 0.24 13.69
C GLN A 67 8.75 -0.05 13.98
N SER A 68 7.87 0.95 13.80
CA SER A 68 6.43 0.76 14.00
C SER A 68 5.84 -0.29 13.05
N ALA A 69 6.25 -0.31 11.78
CA ALA A 69 5.80 -1.30 10.79
C ALA A 69 6.21 -2.73 11.18
N LYS A 70 7.46 -2.89 11.66
CA LYS A 70 7.99 -4.16 12.15
C LYS A 70 7.20 -4.65 13.36
N GLU A 71 7.05 -3.83 14.40
CA GLU A 71 6.33 -4.19 15.61
C GLU A 71 4.87 -4.54 15.35
N ARG A 72 4.18 -3.79 14.49
CA ARG A 72 2.79 -4.09 14.11
C ARG A 72 2.66 -5.41 13.36
N THR A 73 3.70 -5.82 12.65
CA THR A 73 3.73 -7.12 11.97
C THR A 73 3.92 -8.24 12.99
N GLU A 74 4.93 -8.14 13.85
CA GLU A 74 5.27 -9.12 14.87
C GLU A 74 4.13 -9.33 15.89
N LYS A 75 3.52 -8.23 16.35
CA LYS A 75 2.44 -8.26 17.34
C LYS A 75 1.04 -8.43 16.73
N LYS A 76 0.95 -8.65 15.42
CA LYS A 76 -0.32 -8.76 14.67
C LYS A 76 -1.28 -7.58 14.92
N TRP A 77 -0.76 -6.39 15.18
CA TRP A 77 -1.56 -5.18 15.32
C TRP A 77 -2.06 -4.67 13.96
N MET A 78 -3.03 -3.75 14.01
CA MET A 78 -3.44 -2.96 12.86
C MET A 78 -2.23 -2.33 12.17
N LYS A 79 -2.24 -2.33 10.84
CA LYS A 79 -1.14 -1.91 9.98
C LYS A 79 -1.09 -0.39 9.83
N LEU A 80 0.02 0.11 9.30
CA LEU A 80 0.13 1.51 8.93
C LEU A 80 -0.70 1.78 7.68
N CYS A 81 -1.34 2.95 7.64
CA CYS A 81 -1.90 3.50 6.41
C CYS A 81 -0.83 3.50 5.31
N ALA A 82 -1.19 3.15 4.07
CA ALA A 82 -0.26 3.10 2.95
C ALA A 82 0.50 4.43 2.74
N CYS A 83 -0.09 5.58 3.05
CA CYS A 83 0.61 6.88 3.00
C CYS A 83 1.79 7.01 3.97
N LYS A 84 1.86 6.15 4.99
CA LYS A 84 2.86 6.16 6.07
C LYS A 84 3.66 4.87 6.15
N ASP A 85 3.27 3.84 5.41
CA ASP A 85 4.03 2.60 5.38
C ASP A 85 5.33 2.84 4.59
N PRO A 86 6.52 2.62 5.19
CA PRO A 86 7.80 2.80 4.52
C PRO A 86 7.94 1.98 3.23
N LYS A 87 7.18 0.88 3.09
CA LYS A 87 7.14 0.08 1.87
C LYS A 87 6.84 0.93 0.63
N TYR A 88 5.95 1.93 0.75
CA TYR A 88 5.51 2.73 -0.39
C TYR A 88 6.25 4.08 -0.52
N ARG A 89 7.37 4.26 0.19
CA ARG A 89 8.12 5.54 0.21
C ARG A 89 8.41 6.06 -1.19
N ASN A 90 8.84 5.18 -2.08
CA ASN A 90 9.34 5.51 -3.41
C ASN A 90 8.30 5.31 -4.51
N GLU A 91 7.08 4.94 -4.17
CA GLU A 91 6.02 4.73 -5.16
C GLU A 91 5.58 6.06 -5.78
N ASP A 92 5.36 6.06 -7.09
CA ASP A 92 5.02 7.27 -7.85
C ASP A 92 3.73 7.92 -7.35
N TRP A 93 2.71 7.12 -7.03
CA TRP A 93 1.45 7.62 -6.47
C TRP A 93 1.65 8.31 -5.12
N ARG A 94 2.64 7.87 -4.34
CA ARG A 94 2.94 8.42 -3.02
C ARG A 94 3.78 9.68 -3.10
N ARG A 95 4.66 9.79 -4.10
CA ARG A 95 5.63 10.88 -4.27
C ARG A 95 5.00 12.27 -4.16
N TYR A 96 3.80 12.46 -4.70
CA TYR A 96 3.13 13.76 -4.75
C TYR A 96 1.89 13.86 -3.88
N PHE A 97 1.50 12.79 -3.18
CA PHE A 97 0.33 12.82 -2.33
C PHE A 97 0.61 13.57 -1.01
N ASN A 98 -0.19 14.60 -0.73
CA ASN A 98 -0.27 15.25 0.58
C ASN A 98 -1.76 15.48 0.94
N PRO A 99 -2.25 15.00 2.10
CA PRO A 99 -3.63 15.25 2.52
C PRO A 99 -3.95 16.71 2.83
N ASN A 100 -2.94 17.59 2.91
CA ASN A 100 -3.06 19.01 3.24
C ASN A 100 -3.87 19.23 4.52
N ASP A 101 -3.55 18.47 5.57
CA ASP A 101 -4.16 18.60 6.89
C ASP A 101 -3.17 18.28 8.02
N GLU A 102 -3.55 18.69 9.23
CA GLU A 102 -2.75 18.51 10.46
C GLU A 102 -3.17 17.29 11.27
N ARG A 103 -4.00 16.42 10.70
CA ARG A 103 -4.47 15.21 11.38
C ARG A 103 -3.48 14.06 11.14
N PRO A 104 -3.16 13.24 12.15
CA PRO A 104 -2.34 12.06 11.97
C PRO A 104 -3.10 10.97 11.21
N CYS A 105 -2.36 10.04 10.57
CA CYS A 105 -2.96 8.85 9.96
C CYS A 105 -3.43 7.87 11.03
N SER A 106 -4.62 7.31 10.80
CA SER A 106 -5.11 6.16 11.56
C SER A 106 -4.44 4.88 11.09
N SER A 107 -4.49 3.85 11.94
CA SER A 107 -4.12 2.48 11.54
C SER A 107 -5.20 1.88 10.65
N VAL A 108 -4.84 0.83 9.91
CA VAL A 108 -5.71 0.15 8.96
C VAL A 108 -5.66 -1.36 9.19
N GLU A 109 -6.67 -2.08 8.71
CA GLU A 109 -6.74 -3.52 8.90
C GLU A 109 -5.78 -4.26 7.95
N HIS A 110 -5.72 -3.82 6.69
CA HIS A 110 -4.96 -4.52 5.65
C HIS A 110 -3.74 -3.72 5.22
N ARG A 111 -2.66 -4.44 4.86
CA ARG A 111 -1.48 -3.83 4.26
C ARG A 111 -1.86 -3.22 2.91
N GLY A 112 -1.29 -2.05 2.60
CA GLY A 112 -1.62 -1.32 1.37
C GLY A 112 -2.91 -0.53 1.42
N GLN A 113 -3.65 -0.58 2.53
CA GLN A 113 -4.86 0.20 2.72
C GLN A 113 -4.56 1.66 3.11
N LEU A 114 -5.26 2.60 2.50
CA LEU A 114 -5.34 3.98 2.93
C LEU A 114 -6.33 4.09 4.09
N CYS A 115 -5.97 4.78 5.17
CA CYS A 115 -6.98 5.10 6.18
C CYS A 115 -8.10 5.96 5.57
N THR A 116 -9.31 5.88 6.12
CA THR A 116 -10.51 6.59 5.63
C THR A 116 -10.24 8.08 5.35
N ARG A 117 -9.45 8.72 6.21
CA ARG A 117 -9.04 10.12 6.03
C ARG A 117 -8.21 10.32 4.77
N CYS A 118 -7.15 9.53 4.59
CA CYS A 118 -6.26 9.65 3.43
C CYS A 118 -6.98 9.31 2.14
N TYR A 119 -7.82 8.27 2.15
CA TYR A 119 -8.65 7.92 0.99
C TYR A 119 -9.58 9.06 0.60
N ARG A 120 -10.33 9.62 1.56
CA ARG A 120 -11.21 10.77 1.31
C ARG A 120 -10.42 11.98 0.78
N LYS A 121 -9.28 12.32 1.38
CA LYS A 121 -8.44 13.43 0.91
C LYS A 121 -7.87 13.22 -0.48
N ALA A 122 -7.49 11.99 -0.83
CA ALA A 122 -7.02 11.66 -2.16
C ALA A 122 -8.15 11.81 -3.20
N ARG A 123 -9.37 11.39 -2.84
CA ARG A 123 -10.56 11.53 -3.68
C ARG A 123 -10.96 13.00 -3.86
N ASP A 124 -11.03 13.76 -2.77
CA ASP A 124 -11.42 15.18 -2.79
C ASP A 124 -10.40 16.03 -3.60
N GLN A 125 -9.12 15.63 -3.59
CA GLN A 125 -8.06 16.24 -4.42
C GLN A 125 -7.96 15.64 -5.83
N SER A 126 -8.85 14.72 -6.22
CA SER A 126 -8.91 14.11 -7.55
C SER A 126 -7.61 13.46 -8.03
N PHE A 127 -6.87 12.79 -7.13
CA PHE A 127 -5.62 12.12 -7.52
C PHE A 127 -5.86 10.99 -8.55
N PRO A 128 -5.20 11.01 -9.73
CA PRO A 128 -5.48 10.08 -10.82
C PRO A 128 -5.28 8.60 -10.48
N TRP A 129 -4.28 8.29 -9.64
CA TRP A 129 -3.93 6.91 -9.28
C TRP A 129 -5.05 6.19 -8.52
N LEU A 130 -5.99 6.91 -7.89
CA LEU A 130 -7.14 6.30 -7.24
C LEU A 130 -8.07 5.58 -8.22
N LYS A 131 -8.12 6.00 -9.50
CA LYS A 131 -8.92 5.31 -10.53
C LYS A 131 -8.35 3.93 -10.87
N GLY A 132 -7.06 3.72 -10.60
CA GLY A 132 -6.33 2.50 -10.92
C GLY A 132 -6.38 1.45 -9.82
N ILE A 133 -7.03 1.72 -8.68
CA ILE A 133 -7.12 0.80 -7.55
C ILE A 133 -8.58 0.53 -7.19
N ASP A 134 -8.87 -0.66 -6.68
CA ASP A 134 -10.19 -0.98 -6.13
C ASP A 134 -10.29 -0.45 -4.69
N GLY A 135 -11.32 0.34 -4.39
CA GLY A 135 -11.56 0.88 -3.05
C GLY A 135 -10.39 1.71 -2.49
N ASP A 136 -10.05 1.45 -1.22
CA ASP A 136 -9.04 2.18 -0.47
C ASP A 136 -7.68 1.46 -0.38
N ARG A 137 -7.48 0.34 -1.09
CA ARG A 137 -6.23 -0.42 -1.06
C ARG A 137 -5.42 -0.24 -2.34
N ILE A 138 -4.15 0.11 -2.15
CA ILE A 138 -3.16 0.24 -3.22
C ILE A 138 -2.71 -1.12 -3.75
N GLU A 139 -2.76 -2.15 -2.90
CA GLU A 139 -2.45 -3.52 -3.26
C GLU A 139 -3.40 -4.51 -2.58
N TYR A 140 -3.75 -5.54 -3.34
CA TYR A 140 -4.41 -6.75 -2.91
C TYR A 140 -3.45 -7.91 -3.17
N PRO A 141 -3.45 -8.97 -2.34
CA PRO A 141 -2.82 -10.22 -2.74
C PRO A 141 -3.45 -10.72 -4.05
N CYS A 142 -2.68 -11.39 -4.90
CA CYS A 142 -3.29 -12.24 -5.92
C CYS A 142 -4.29 -13.18 -5.25
N ILE A 143 -5.42 -13.44 -5.90
CA ILE A 143 -6.51 -14.24 -5.33
C ILE A 143 -6.07 -15.63 -4.80
N TRP A 144 -5.02 -16.21 -5.37
CA TRP A 144 -4.41 -17.45 -4.86
C TRP A 144 -3.86 -17.31 -3.43
N GLN A 145 -3.28 -16.16 -3.12
CA GLN A 145 -2.68 -15.82 -1.83
C GLN A 145 -3.65 -15.06 -0.92
N ASP A 146 -4.75 -14.53 -1.45
CA ASP A 146 -5.72 -13.73 -0.71
C ASP A 146 -6.41 -14.58 0.38
N PRO A 147 -6.22 -14.25 1.68
CA PRO A 147 -6.81 -15.00 2.78
C PRO A 147 -8.33 -14.93 2.81
N ASP A 148 -8.94 -13.87 2.26
CA ASP A 148 -10.41 -13.73 2.21
C ASP A 148 -11.04 -14.82 1.32
N PHE A 149 -10.25 -15.42 0.43
CA PHE A 149 -10.66 -16.47 -0.49
C PHE A 149 -10.08 -17.84 -0.13
N LYS A 150 -9.48 -17.98 1.06
CA LYS A 150 -9.03 -19.27 1.61
C LYS A 150 -10.07 -19.79 2.61
N GLY A 151 -10.61 -20.98 2.39
CA GLY A 151 -11.62 -21.63 3.22
C GLY A 151 -13.07 -21.17 2.98
N GLY A 152 -13.38 -20.56 1.82
CA GLY A 152 -14.73 -20.09 1.49
C GLY A 152 -15.70 -21.20 1.06
N VAL A 153 -17.00 -20.88 1.01
CA VAL A 153 -18.09 -21.84 0.68
C VAL A 153 -17.97 -22.40 -0.75
N ASN A 154 -17.34 -21.68 -1.67
CA ASN A 154 -17.12 -22.12 -3.04
C ASN A 154 -15.66 -21.92 -3.49
N GLU A 155 -14.82 -22.91 -3.21
CA GLU A 155 -13.43 -22.99 -3.68
C GLU A 155 -13.26 -23.84 -4.95
N TYR A 156 -14.35 -24.19 -5.65
CA TYR A 156 -14.28 -25.04 -6.83
C TYR A 156 -13.33 -24.46 -7.90
N TRP A 157 -13.28 -23.13 -8.01
CA TRP A 157 -12.35 -22.44 -8.89
C TRP A 157 -10.87 -22.73 -8.59
N ARG A 158 -10.50 -23.13 -7.37
CA ARG A 158 -9.12 -23.54 -7.02
C ARG A 158 -8.75 -24.91 -7.58
N GLN A 159 -9.71 -25.74 -7.95
CA GLN A 159 -9.45 -27.05 -8.57
C GLN A 159 -9.15 -26.92 -10.06
N GLY A 160 -9.80 -25.93 -10.70
CA GLY A 160 -9.60 -25.63 -12.11
C GLY A 160 -10.32 -26.57 -13.05
N PRO A 161 -10.10 -26.41 -14.36
CA PRO A 161 -10.72 -27.27 -15.36
C PRO A 161 -10.20 -28.70 -15.24
N ILE A 162 -11.13 -29.66 -15.25
CA ILE A 162 -10.81 -31.09 -15.29
C ILE A 162 -10.77 -31.54 -16.75
N GLU A 163 -9.65 -32.10 -17.18
CA GLU A 163 -9.47 -32.70 -18.49
C GLU A 163 -9.11 -34.17 -18.35
N LYS A 164 -9.91 -35.06 -18.96
CA LYS A 164 -9.71 -36.52 -18.88
C LYS A 164 -9.58 -37.05 -17.44
N GLY A 165 -10.31 -36.43 -16.49
CA GLY A 165 -10.30 -36.81 -15.08
C GLY A 165 -9.12 -36.24 -14.26
N LEU A 166 -8.25 -35.42 -14.86
CA LEU A 166 -7.11 -34.82 -14.19
C LEU A 166 -7.22 -33.29 -14.16
N THR A 167 -6.78 -32.69 -13.06
CA THR A 167 -6.61 -31.23 -12.96
C THR A 167 -5.30 -30.81 -13.61
N ASN A 168 -5.30 -29.66 -14.28
CA ASN A 168 -4.09 -29.14 -14.92
C ASN A 168 -3.07 -28.71 -13.85
N VAL A 169 -1.84 -29.25 -13.93
CA VAL A 169 -0.77 -28.95 -12.97
C VAL A 169 -0.38 -27.47 -12.93
N TYR A 170 -0.60 -26.72 -14.02
CA TYR A 170 -0.32 -25.29 -14.11
C TYR A 170 -1.43 -24.40 -13.56
N TRP A 171 -2.55 -24.99 -13.11
CA TRP A 171 -3.68 -24.23 -12.56
C TRP A 171 -3.30 -23.52 -11.25
N LYS A 172 -2.63 -24.23 -10.35
CA LYS A 172 -2.24 -23.70 -9.04
C LYS A 172 -0.79 -23.20 -9.07
N PRO A 173 -0.48 -22.07 -8.40
CA PRO A 173 0.90 -21.65 -8.22
C PRO A 173 1.71 -22.70 -7.45
N ASP A 174 2.87 -23.06 -7.98
CA ASP A 174 3.82 -23.98 -7.35
C ASP A 174 5.20 -23.32 -7.21
N PRO A 175 5.60 -22.91 -5.99
CA PRO A 175 6.87 -22.24 -5.78
C PRO A 175 8.09 -23.17 -5.97
N THR A 176 7.88 -24.48 -6.04
CA THR A 176 8.96 -25.46 -6.25
C THR A 176 9.22 -25.74 -7.73
N ARG A 177 8.33 -25.28 -8.62
CA ARG A 177 8.44 -25.52 -10.05
C ARG A 177 9.49 -24.62 -10.68
N VAL A 178 10.46 -25.24 -11.36
CA VAL A 178 11.52 -24.54 -12.08
C VAL A 178 10.92 -23.63 -13.16
N GLY A 179 11.33 -22.36 -13.17
CA GLY A 179 10.88 -21.36 -14.14
C GLY A 179 9.54 -20.69 -13.82
N GLU A 180 8.88 -21.05 -12.71
CA GLU A 180 7.61 -20.43 -12.32
C GLU A 180 7.82 -19.05 -11.68
N VAL A 181 7.10 -18.04 -12.17
CA VAL A 181 7.15 -16.68 -11.60
C VAL A 181 6.42 -16.67 -10.25
N PRO A 182 7.06 -16.17 -9.17
CA PRO A 182 6.42 -16.06 -7.87
C PRO A 182 5.11 -15.27 -7.94
N CYS A 183 4.14 -15.70 -7.15
CA CYS A 183 2.86 -15.02 -7.06
C CYS A 183 3.01 -13.69 -6.29
N THR A 184 2.46 -12.61 -6.85
CA THR A 184 2.65 -11.21 -6.43
C THR A 184 1.31 -10.54 -6.09
N THR A 185 1.34 -9.25 -5.76
CA THR A 185 0.13 -8.44 -5.53
C THR A 185 -0.47 -7.89 -6.83
N VAL A 186 -1.72 -7.42 -6.72
CA VAL A 186 -2.54 -6.79 -7.77
C VAL A 186 -3.18 -5.52 -7.22
N ASN A 187 -3.70 -4.65 -8.09
CA ASN A 187 -4.36 -3.40 -7.70
C ASN A 187 -5.88 -3.53 -7.49
N ARG A 188 -6.44 -4.73 -7.67
CA ARG A 188 -7.89 -4.98 -7.60
C ARG A 188 -8.18 -6.30 -6.88
N ARG A 189 -9.28 -6.34 -6.11
CA ARG A 189 -9.71 -7.55 -5.42
C ARG A 189 -10.12 -8.63 -6.42
N LYS A 190 -9.98 -9.91 -6.05
CA LYS A 190 -10.38 -11.07 -6.88
C LYS A 190 -9.58 -11.24 -8.20
N HIS A 191 -8.49 -10.51 -8.39
CA HIS A 191 -7.64 -10.65 -9.58
C HIS A 191 -6.50 -11.65 -9.38
N LEU A 192 -6.11 -12.29 -10.47
CA LEU A 192 -4.82 -12.96 -10.61
C LEU A 192 -3.70 -11.93 -10.82
N CYS A 193 -2.53 -12.14 -10.22
CA CYS A 193 -1.34 -11.40 -10.63
C CYS A 193 -0.93 -11.79 -12.05
N SER A 194 -0.12 -10.94 -12.70
CA SER A 194 0.34 -11.15 -14.08
C SER A 194 0.98 -12.53 -14.29
N GLY A 195 1.83 -12.97 -13.35
CA GLY A 195 2.46 -14.30 -13.41
C GLY A 195 1.42 -15.44 -13.37
N CYS A 196 0.41 -15.34 -12.51
CA CYS A 196 -0.65 -16.35 -12.44
C CYS A 196 -1.57 -16.28 -13.66
N PHE A 197 -1.93 -15.08 -14.11
CA PHE A 197 -2.76 -14.89 -15.29
C PHE A 197 -2.10 -15.47 -16.54
N ASN A 198 -0.84 -15.11 -16.82
CA ASN A 198 -0.13 -15.59 -18.00
C ASN A 198 0.02 -17.12 -18.01
N ARG A 199 0.27 -17.72 -16.84
CA ARG A 199 0.34 -19.18 -16.69
C ARG A 199 -1.00 -19.85 -16.93
N MET A 200 -2.09 -19.26 -16.46
CA MET A 200 -3.41 -19.91 -16.43
C MET A 200 -4.29 -19.61 -17.65
N ASN A 201 -4.15 -18.44 -18.27
CA ASN A 201 -5.04 -17.99 -19.36
C ASN A 201 -4.90 -18.86 -20.63
N VAL A 202 -3.79 -19.56 -20.78
CA VAL A 202 -3.58 -20.53 -21.88
C VAL A 202 -4.26 -21.87 -21.64
N ILE A 203 -4.76 -22.14 -20.42
CA ILE A 203 -5.43 -23.39 -20.06
C ILE A 203 -6.84 -23.38 -20.63
N LYS A 204 -7.22 -24.44 -21.34
CA LYS A 204 -8.56 -24.59 -21.90
C LYS A 204 -9.62 -24.47 -20.80
N ASN A 205 -10.70 -23.75 -21.09
CA ASN A 205 -11.78 -23.40 -20.15
C ASN A 205 -11.38 -22.46 -19.00
N PHE A 206 -10.24 -21.76 -19.06
CA PHE A 206 -9.89 -20.70 -18.11
C PHE A 206 -11.05 -19.70 -17.91
N GLY A 207 -11.68 -19.28 -19.01
CA GLY A 207 -12.86 -18.40 -19.07
C GLY A 207 -14.05 -18.78 -18.19
N LYS A 208 -14.17 -20.07 -17.79
CA LYS A 208 -15.23 -20.53 -16.88
C LYS A 208 -15.04 -20.04 -15.44
N PHE A 209 -13.81 -19.77 -15.06
CA PHE A 209 -13.42 -19.42 -13.70
C PHE A 209 -13.01 -17.96 -13.59
N PHE A 210 -12.27 -17.49 -14.60
CA PHE A 210 -11.74 -16.15 -14.64
C PHE A 210 -12.15 -15.47 -15.94
N ASP A 211 -12.21 -14.15 -15.93
CA ASP A 211 -12.34 -13.37 -17.15
C ASP A 211 -11.06 -13.50 -18.00
N ASN A 212 -11.23 -13.79 -19.30
CA ASN A 212 -10.12 -14.09 -20.22
C ASN A 212 -9.20 -12.89 -20.46
N ASP A 213 -9.71 -11.67 -20.30
CA ASP A 213 -8.96 -10.45 -20.62
C ASP A 213 -8.29 -9.88 -19.38
N SER A 214 -8.94 -9.98 -18.22
CA SER A 214 -8.54 -9.29 -17.00
C SER A 214 -8.06 -10.19 -15.87
N GLY A 215 -8.30 -11.50 -15.94
CA GLY A 215 -7.96 -12.46 -14.88
C GLY A 215 -8.75 -12.26 -13.57
N VAL A 216 -9.90 -11.59 -13.64
CA VAL A 216 -10.85 -11.43 -12.53
C VAL A 216 -11.60 -12.73 -12.30
N LEU A 217 -11.73 -13.19 -11.05
CA LEU A 217 -12.59 -14.34 -10.74
C LEU A 217 -14.04 -14.00 -11.08
N GLN A 218 -14.68 -14.88 -11.86
CA GLN A 218 -16.06 -14.70 -12.33
C GLN A 218 -17.00 -14.44 -11.14
N PRO A 219 -17.95 -13.48 -11.22
CA PRO A 219 -18.80 -13.10 -10.09
C PRO A 219 -19.60 -14.25 -9.45
N THR A 220 -19.94 -15.27 -10.25
CA THR A 220 -20.65 -16.49 -9.82
C THR A 220 -19.79 -17.42 -8.95
N LEU A 221 -18.49 -17.17 -8.88
CA LEU A 221 -17.51 -17.95 -8.14
C LEU A 221 -16.82 -16.99 -7.16
N GLY A 222 -17.09 -17.09 -5.86
CA GLY A 222 -16.51 -16.19 -4.85
C GLY A 222 -17.50 -15.24 -4.17
N LEU A 223 -18.74 -15.72 -4.00
CA LEU A 223 -19.66 -15.35 -2.93
C LEU A 223 -19.76 -16.51 -1.94
#